data_AF-A0A8B8PI32-F1
#
_entry.id   AF-A0A8B8PI32-F1
#
_cell.length_a   1.000
_cell.length_b   1.000
_cell.length_c   1.000
_cell.angle_alpha   90.00
_cell.angle_beta   90.00
_cell.angle_gamma   90.00
#
_symmetry.space_group_name_H-M   'P 1'
#
loop_
_entity.id
_entity.type
_entity.pdbx_description
1 polymer ?
#
loop_
_entity_poly.entity_id
_entity_poly.type
_entity_poly.pdbx_seq_one_letter_code
_entity_poly.pdbx_strand_id
1 'polypeptide(L)'
;MAMLKNLFAIMILVVVTVALLPRATFAGNPDCSKGMTTDCGNHLFQIVVYANTSAPTDECCRELVKAGKACNDQFVKLILSTHKPPKGTSSDLYKRSNDMWNYCVAATNYVSPPKPSH
;
A
#
# COMPACT_ATOMS: atom_id res chain seq x y z
N MET A 1 -33.34 29.97 -10.95
CA MET A 1 -32.09 30.52 -10.38
C MET A 1 -31.77 30.02 -8.97
N ALA A 2 -32.76 29.84 -8.07
CA ALA A 2 -32.53 29.29 -6.73
C ALA A 2 -31.95 27.86 -6.73
N MET A 3 -32.43 26.96 -7.60
CA MET A 3 -31.90 25.60 -7.71
C MET A 3 -30.42 25.55 -8.11
N LEU A 4 -29.98 26.40 -9.03
CA LEU A 4 -28.57 26.46 -9.45
C LEU A 4 -27.67 26.95 -8.32
N LYS A 5 -28.13 27.93 -7.54
CA LYS A 5 -27.42 28.46 -6.37
C LYS A 5 -27.34 27.43 -5.23
N ASN A 6 -28.37 26.60 -5.07
CA ASN A 6 -28.35 25.47 -4.14
C ASN A 6 -27.38 24.37 -4.60
N LEU A 7 -27.31 24.08 -5.90
CA LEU A 7 -26.31 23.14 -6.44
C LEU A 7 -24.88 23.63 -6.19
N PHE A 8 -24.60 24.92 -6.43
CA PHE A 8 -23.29 25.49 -6.10
C PHE A 8 -22.97 25.40 -4.61
N ALA A 9 -23.94 25.69 -3.73
CA ALA A 9 -23.76 25.55 -2.28
C ALA A 9 -23.47 24.10 -1.86
N ILE A 10 -24.16 23.13 -2.47
CA ILE A 10 -23.92 21.69 -2.22
C ILE A 10 -22.53 21.28 -2.71
N MET A 11 -22.12 21.71 -3.90
CA MET A 11 -20.78 21.40 -4.42
C MET A 11 -19.67 21.97 -3.53
N ILE A 12 -19.83 23.20 -3.03
CA ILE A 12 -18.90 23.81 -2.08
C ILE A 12 -18.87 23.00 -0.78
N LEU A 13 -20.03 22.62 -0.23
CA LEU A 13 -20.14 21.78 0.97
C LEU A 13 -19.47 20.42 0.78
N VAL A 14 -19.61 19.80 -0.39
CA VAL A 14 -18.96 18.52 -0.72
C VAL A 14 -17.44 18.69 -0.83
N VAL A 15 -16.95 19.73 -1.49
CA VAL A 15 -15.51 20.00 -1.61
C VAL A 15 -14.88 20.30 -0.25
N VAL A 16 -15.56 21.10 0.58
CA VAL A 16 -15.11 21.41 1.95
C VAL A 16 -15.11 20.15 2.82
N THR A 17 -16.16 19.32 2.77
CA THR A 17 -16.17 18.06 3.52
C THR A 17 -15.09 17.10 3.04
N VAL A 18 -14.82 16.99 1.73
CA VAL A 18 -13.72 16.15 1.20
C VAL A 18 -12.34 16.69 1.55
N ALA A 19 -12.17 18.01 1.62
CA ALA A 19 -10.91 18.65 2.03
C ALA A 19 -10.66 18.59 3.55
N LEU A 20 -11.73 18.56 4.35
CA LEU A 20 -11.70 18.46 5.82
C LEU A 20 -11.72 17.02 6.31
N LEU A 21 -12.18 16.06 5.50
CA LEU A 21 -11.84 14.66 5.72
C LEU A 21 -10.32 14.64 5.85
N PRO A 22 -9.77 14.05 6.93
CA PRO A 22 -8.36 13.73 6.91
C PRO A 22 -8.16 13.01 5.60
N ARG A 23 -7.30 13.56 4.72
CA ARG A 23 -6.71 12.70 3.70
C ARG A 23 -6.29 11.50 4.53
N ALA A 24 -6.85 10.33 4.22
CA ALA A 24 -6.21 9.10 4.64
C ALA A 24 -4.90 9.06 3.84
N THR A 25 -3.98 9.98 4.15
CA THR A 25 -2.57 9.70 4.14
C THR A 25 -2.53 8.42 4.93
N PHE A 26 -2.24 7.31 4.25
CA PHE A 26 -1.75 6.12 4.91
C PHE A 26 -0.89 6.62 6.06
N ALA A 27 -1.34 6.44 7.30
CA ALA A 27 -0.59 6.86 8.47
C ALA A 27 0.60 5.89 8.67
N GLY A 28 1.29 5.60 7.57
CA GLY A 28 2.62 5.03 7.58
C GLY A 28 3.61 6.15 7.85
N ASN A 29 4.71 5.80 8.48
CA ASN A 29 5.86 6.68 8.52
C ASN A 29 6.15 7.16 7.07
N PRO A 30 6.27 8.47 6.78
CA PRO A 30 6.60 8.96 5.44
C PRO A 30 7.88 8.35 4.87
N ASP A 31 8.77 7.85 5.72
CA ASP A 31 9.95 7.08 5.29
C ASP A 31 9.58 5.74 4.63
N CYS A 32 8.44 5.13 5.01
CA CYS A 32 7.98 3.85 4.48
C CYS A 32 7.36 3.93 3.09
N SER A 33 6.85 5.10 2.69
CA SER A 33 6.39 5.34 1.32
C SER A 33 7.51 5.90 0.44
N LYS A 34 8.64 6.29 1.02
CA LYS A 34 9.77 6.87 0.28
C LYS A 34 10.43 5.83 -0.60
N GLY A 35 10.27 5.98 -1.91
CA GLY A 35 10.82 5.05 -2.90
C GLY A 35 9.95 3.83 -3.17
N MET A 36 8.70 3.82 -2.68
CA MET A 36 7.66 2.89 -3.11
C MET A 36 6.77 3.59 -4.14
N THR A 37 6.70 3.05 -5.35
CA THR A 37 5.77 3.54 -6.37
C THR A 37 4.32 3.21 -5.99
N THR A 38 3.37 4.00 -6.49
CA THR A 38 1.94 3.76 -6.24
C THR A 38 1.50 2.39 -6.77
N ASP A 39 1.97 2.01 -7.95
CA ASP A 39 1.65 0.72 -8.55
C ASP A 39 2.18 -0.43 -7.72
N CYS A 40 3.42 -0.31 -7.22
CA CYS A 40 3.97 -1.34 -6.37
C CYS A 40 3.23 -1.46 -5.03
N GLY A 41 2.99 -0.34 -4.36
CA GLY A 41 2.23 -0.33 -3.11
C GLY A 41 0.83 -0.95 -3.28
N ASN A 42 0.16 -0.65 -4.38
CA ASN A 42 -1.13 -1.25 -4.72
C ASN A 42 -1.02 -2.76 -4.96
N HIS A 43 -0.02 -3.21 -5.71
CA HIS A 43 0.18 -4.64 -5.98
C HIS A 43 0.41 -5.43 -4.69
N LEU A 44 1.33 -4.96 -3.83
CA LEU A 44 1.61 -5.58 -2.52
C LEU A 44 0.37 -5.58 -1.62
N PHE A 45 -0.40 -4.49 -1.63
CA PHE A 45 -1.67 -4.40 -0.91
C PHE A 45 -2.68 -5.47 -1.40
N GLN A 46 -2.81 -5.69 -2.71
CA GLN A 46 -3.69 -6.73 -3.25
C GLN A 46 -3.25 -8.14 -2.81
N ILE A 47 -1.95 -8.42 -2.80
CA ILE A 47 -1.40 -9.70 -2.35
C ILE A 47 -1.73 -9.93 -0.87
N VAL A 48 -1.43 -8.97 0.00
CA VAL A 48 -1.57 -9.14 1.45
C VAL A 48 -3.03 -9.09 1.91
N VAL A 49 -3.78 -8.07 1.47
CA VAL A 49 -5.11 -7.76 1.98
C VAL A 49 -6.19 -8.59 1.29
N TYR A 50 -6.08 -8.76 -0.03
CA TYR A 50 -7.06 -9.47 -0.85
C TYR A 50 -6.65 -10.90 -1.21
N ALA A 51 -5.53 -11.39 -0.67
CA ALA A 51 -5.00 -12.72 -0.95
C ALA A 51 -4.83 -12.99 -2.46
N ASN A 52 -4.42 -11.97 -3.22
CA ASN A 52 -4.07 -12.15 -4.62
C ASN A 52 -2.87 -13.10 -4.71
N THR A 53 -2.97 -14.11 -5.58
CA THR A 53 -1.98 -15.17 -5.76
C THR A 53 -0.85 -14.80 -6.71
N SER A 54 -0.90 -13.62 -7.34
CA SER A 54 0.21 -13.11 -8.15
C SER A 54 1.47 -12.91 -7.31
N ALA A 55 2.63 -13.29 -7.84
CA ALA A 55 3.90 -12.92 -7.23
C ALA A 55 4.21 -11.42 -7.44
N PRO A 56 4.85 -10.75 -6.48
CA PRO A 56 5.38 -9.40 -6.70
C PRO A 56 6.53 -9.43 -7.72
N THR A 57 6.71 -8.35 -8.47
CA THR A 57 7.84 -8.23 -9.43
C THR A 57 9.16 -8.00 -8.69
N ASP A 58 10.29 -8.31 -9.34
CA ASP A 58 11.63 -8.07 -8.75
C ASP A 58 11.86 -6.59 -8.41
N GLU A 59 11.34 -5.68 -9.23
CA GLU A 59 11.40 -4.24 -8.97
C GLU A 59 10.60 -3.86 -7.72
N CYS A 60 9.37 -4.38 -7.61
CA CYS A 60 8.56 -4.21 -6.42
C CYS A 60 9.24 -4.75 -5.16
N CYS A 61 9.89 -5.91 -5.28
CA CYS A 61 10.62 -6.49 -4.18
C CYS A 61 11.82 -5.64 -3.76
N ARG A 62 12.54 -5.01 -4.71
CA ARG A 62 13.61 -4.05 -4.37
C ARG A 62 13.07 -2.84 -3.62
N GLU A 63 11.93 -2.29 -4.04
CA GLU A 63 11.29 -1.15 -3.35
C GLU A 63 10.86 -1.53 -1.93
N LEU A 64 10.21 -2.69 -1.76
CA LEU A 64 9.79 -3.19 -0.46
C LEU A 64 10.98 -3.45 0.47
N VAL A 65 12.01 -4.13 -0.01
CA VAL A 65 13.21 -4.44 0.78
C VAL A 65 13.95 -3.16 1.18
N LYS A 66 14.02 -2.17 0.27
CA LYS A 66 14.59 -0.85 0.56
C LYS A 66 13.80 -0.08 1.61
N ALA A 67 12.46 -0.16 1.58
CA ALA A 67 11.60 0.41 2.63
C ALA A 67 11.81 -0.31 3.98
N GLY A 68 12.13 -1.60 3.95
CA GLY A 68 12.56 -2.36 5.12
C GLY A 68 11.42 -3.07 5.85
N LYS A 69 11.78 -4.07 6.67
CA LYS A 69 10.81 -4.95 7.33
C LYS A 69 9.88 -4.19 8.28
N ALA A 70 10.41 -3.17 8.96
CA ALA A 70 9.63 -2.34 9.87
C ALA A 70 8.44 -1.68 9.14
N CYS A 71 8.65 -1.23 7.89
CA CYS A 71 7.61 -0.62 7.08
C CYS A 71 6.56 -1.63 6.62
N ASN A 72 6.98 -2.84 6.21
CA ASN A 72 6.06 -3.94 5.92
C ASN A 72 5.18 -4.27 7.14
N ASP A 73 5.78 -4.38 8.32
CA ASP A 73 5.05 -4.73 9.55
C ASP A 73 4.12 -3.59 10.01
N GLN A 74 4.53 -2.32 9.83
CA GLN A 74 3.68 -1.15 10.09
C GLN A 74 2.48 -1.09 9.15
N PHE A 75 2.66 -1.42 7.88
CA PHE A 75 1.56 -1.48 6.91
C PHE A 75 0.47 -2.47 7.37
N VAL A 76 0.86 -3.68 7.77
CA VAL A 76 -0.10 -4.68 8.30
C VAL A 76 -0.83 -4.18 9.54
N LYS A 77 -0.09 -3.60 10.50
CA LYS A 77 -0.68 -3.04 11.73
C LYS A 77 -1.69 -1.95 11.42
N LEU A 78 -1.36 -1.07 10.46
CA LEU A 78 -2.27 0.00 10.03
C LEU A 78 -3.56 -0.58 9.46
N ILE A 79 -3.48 -1.52 8.52
CA ILE A 79 -4.67 -2.17 7.93
C ILE A 79 -5.56 -2.80 9.00
N LEU A 80 -4.97 -3.50 9.97
CA LEU A 80 -5.72 -4.15 11.06
C LEU A 80 -6.30 -3.16 12.07
N SER A 81 -5.71 -1.97 12.21
CA SER A 81 -6.23 -0.92 13.08
C SER A 81 -7.41 -0.17 12.47
N THR A 82 -7.51 -0.12 11.14
CA THR A 82 -8.55 0.65 10.44
C THR A 82 -9.65 -0.23 9.84
N HIS A 83 -9.36 -1.50 9.52
CA HIS A 83 -10.29 -2.38 8.82
C HIS A 83 -10.22 -3.84 9.32
N LYS A 84 -11.32 -4.56 9.16
CA LYS A 84 -11.31 -6.03 9.24
C LYS A 84 -10.77 -6.60 7.91
N PRO A 85 -9.90 -7.63 7.93
CA PRO A 85 -9.42 -8.26 6.71
C PRO A 85 -10.60 -8.75 5.86
N PRO A 86 -10.66 -8.40 4.56
CA PRO A 86 -11.71 -8.90 3.68
C PRO A 86 -11.52 -10.37 3.32
N LYS A 87 -10.32 -10.92 3.55
CA LYS A 87 -9.95 -12.31 3.27
C LYS A 87 -9.18 -12.92 4.45
N GLY A 88 -9.82 -13.86 5.13
CA GLY A 88 -9.24 -14.59 6.25
C GLY A 88 -9.23 -13.80 7.56
N THR A 89 -8.40 -14.25 8.49
CA THR A 89 -8.21 -13.67 9.82
C THR A 89 -7.05 -12.67 9.84
N SER A 90 -6.90 -11.94 10.95
CA SER A 90 -5.72 -11.11 11.19
C SER A 90 -4.42 -11.92 11.14
N SER A 91 -4.45 -13.17 11.62
CA SER A 91 -3.30 -14.09 11.55
C SER A 91 -2.93 -14.43 10.12
N ASP A 92 -3.93 -14.68 9.26
CA ASP A 92 -3.69 -14.98 7.84
C ASP A 92 -3.07 -13.78 7.11
N LEU A 93 -3.46 -12.56 7.49
CA LEU A 93 -2.90 -11.34 6.91
C LEU A 93 -1.43 -11.13 7.33
N TYR A 94 -1.09 -11.36 8.60
CA TYR A 94 0.31 -11.39 9.05
C TYR A 94 1.12 -12.46 8.31
N LYS A 95 0.55 -13.67 8.16
CA LYS A 95 1.22 -14.76 7.44
C LYS A 95 1.52 -14.38 5.99
N ARG A 96 0.53 -13.89 5.24
CA ARG A 96 0.73 -13.46 3.85
C ARG A 96 1.76 -12.34 3.72
N SER A 97 1.74 -11.37 4.62
CA SER A 97 2.73 -10.29 4.62
C SER A 97 4.15 -10.80 4.91
N ASN A 98 4.32 -11.72 5.86
CA ASN A 98 5.63 -12.33 6.13
C ASN A 98 6.11 -13.22 4.97
N ASP A 99 5.20 -13.99 4.36
CA ASP A 99 5.52 -14.84 3.21
C ASP A 99 5.97 -13.96 2.01
N MET A 100 5.26 -12.86 1.74
CA MET A 100 5.63 -11.86 0.73
C MET A 100 6.98 -11.19 1.04
N TRP A 101 7.22 -10.80 2.29
CA TRP A 101 8.50 -10.23 2.70
C TRP A 101 9.67 -11.20 2.46
N ASN A 102 9.53 -12.45 2.89
CA ASN A 102 10.55 -13.48 2.71
C ASN A 102 10.80 -13.78 1.24
N TYR A 103 9.73 -13.85 0.43
CA TYR A 103 9.84 -13.96 -1.02
C TYR A 103 10.67 -12.82 -1.61
N CYS A 104 10.37 -11.57 -1.25
CA CYS A 104 11.09 -10.43 -1.79
C CYS A 104 12.55 -10.36 -1.33
N VAL A 105 12.85 -10.65 -0.06
CA VAL A 105 14.23 -10.77 0.42
C VAL A 105 15.00 -11.81 -0.41
N ALA A 106 14.41 -12.99 -0.63
CA ALA A 106 15.01 -14.03 -1.45
C ALA A 106 15.22 -13.54 -2.90
N ALA A 107 14.19 -13.00 -3.56
CA ALA A 107 14.29 -12.50 -4.93
C ALA A 107 15.40 -11.45 -5.10
N THR A 108 15.52 -10.52 -4.15
CA THR A 108 16.60 -9.50 -4.16
C THR A 108 17.98 -10.06 -3.86
N ASN A 109 18.07 -11.16 -3.10
CA ASN A 109 19.33 -11.84 -2.81
C ASN A 109 19.77 -12.78 -3.94
N TYR A 110 18.84 -13.28 -4.76
CA TYR A 110 19.12 -14.32 -5.77
C TYR A 110 19.59 -13.76 -7.12
N VAL A 111 19.09 -12.65 -7.67
CA VAL A 111 19.54 -12.11 -9.00
C VAL A 111 19.27 -10.58 -9.05
N SER A 112 20.16 -9.69 -9.47
CA SER A 112 20.84 -9.71 -10.77
C SER A 112 22.26 -9.13 -10.78
N PRO A 113 23.19 -9.73 -11.55
CA PRO A 113 24.39 -9.04 -12.02
C PRO A 113 24.02 -7.69 -12.65
N PRO A 114 24.89 -6.68 -12.61
CA PRO A 114 24.62 -5.40 -13.26
C PRO A 114 24.27 -5.64 -14.73
N LYS A 115 23.17 -5.01 -15.18
CA LYS A 115 22.77 -5.00 -16.58
C LYS A 115 23.98 -4.56 -17.43
N PRO A 116 24.42 -5.33 -18.44
CA PRO A 116 25.49 -4.88 -19.32
C PRO A 116 25.10 -3.54 -19.94
N SER A 117 25.98 -2.56 -19.78
CA SER A 117 25.89 -1.29 -20.51
C SER A 117 26.15 -1.58 -21.98
N HIS A 118 25.11 -1.48 -22.80
CA HIS A 118 25.26 -1.28 -24.25
C HIS A 118 25.73 0.14 -24.52
#